data_AF-A0A955PWQ4-F1
#
_entry.id   AF-A0A955PWQ4-F1
#
_cell.length_a   1.000
_cell.length_b   1.000
_cell.length_c   1.000
_cell.angle_alpha   90.00
_cell.angle_beta   90.00
_cell.angle_gamma   90.00
#
_symmetry.space_group_name_H-M   'P 1'
#
loop_
_entity.id
_entity.type
_entity.pdbx_description
1 polymer ?
#
loop_
_entity_poly.entity_id
_entity_poly.type
_entity_poly.pdbx_seq_one_letter_code
_entity_poly.pdbx_strand_id
1 'polypeptide(L)'
;MDSPRPQALSPSFLRSSITQSPLFQVVCVLLLAAWLLGIDGGWFFGPDLGALGLTDRDEGSNAEAAREMLETGDWISPTLNYEPRYAKPAFVYWLISGSYSLFGINEFAARLPSALSGLCLLLLQYVFVRKWAGPTVALFASCILLLNLEFLGINRMVLTDPELVVFTTLAGYSFWHALHQEQTRRWLFAVFYLAMGCGMLVKGPVGIIIPLVGVIPYLTLTRQWGTFWRRGFPLLGILLVAAVAAPWYVMMFQIHGEAYWAAAQANTTGRFMNPMEGHGGTLLFYVPVLLIGFFPWSAFLPFVVYQTFKRWKAFWQGQGPVTQEQHLE
;
A
#
# COMPACT_ATOMS: atom_id res chain seq x y z
N MET A 1 -19.45 -23.36 -16.59
CA MET A 1 -19.99 -23.14 -15.24
C MET A 1 -19.85 -21.66 -14.97
N ASP A 2 -20.91 -20.91 -15.27
CA ASP A 2 -20.99 -19.50 -14.88
C ASP A 2 -21.03 -19.46 -13.36
N SER A 3 -19.95 -18.98 -12.73
CA SER A 3 -20.04 -18.57 -11.34
C SER A 3 -20.97 -17.35 -11.31
N PRO A 4 -22.10 -17.39 -10.59
CA PRO A 4 -22.96 -16.23 -10.47
C PRO A 4 -22.13 -15.09 -9.89
N ARG A 5 -22.22 -13.91 -10.52
CA ARG A 5 -21.68 -12.68 -9.93
C ARG A 5 -22.24 -12.61 -8.50
N PRO A 6 -21.41 -12.48 -7.45
CA PRO A 6 -21.94 -12.38 -6.10
C PRO A 6 -22.89 -11.18 -6.07
N GLN A 7 -24.18 -11.45 -5.83
CA GLN A 7 -25.14 -10.38 -5.56
C GLN A 7 -24.58 -9.59 -4.37
N ALA A 8 -24.52 -8.27 -4.52
CA ALA A 8 -24.02 -7.39 -3.47
C ALA A 8 -24.88 -7.59 -2.20
N LEU A 9 -24.33 -8.32 -1.23
CA LEU A 9 -24.91 -8.56 0.09
C LEU A 9 -24.80 -7.28 0.92
N SER A 10 -25.52 -6.22 0.53
CA SER A 10 -25.66 -5.02 1.35
C SER A 10 -26.98 -5.10 2.14
N PRO A 11 -26.95 -5.06 3.48
CA PRO A 11 -28.14 -4.91 4.32
C PRO A 11 -29.11 -3.84 3.79
N SER A 12 -30.41 -4.02 3.98
CA SER A 12 -31.45 -3.10 3.48
C SER A 12 -31.27 -1.65 3.94
N PHE A 13 -30.73 -1.42 5.14
CA PHE A 13 -30.44 -0.09 5.67
C PHE A 13 -29.29 0.64 4.94
N LEU A 14 -28.43 -0.06 4.20
CA LEU A 14 -27.36 0.52 3.39
C LEU A 14 -27.85 0.99 2.00
N ARG A 15 -29.15 0.85 1.70
CA ARG A 15 -29.80 1.30 0.45
C ARG A 15 -30.52 2.64 0.61
N SER A 16 -30.01 3.56 1.43
CA SER A 16 -30.52 4.93 1.37
C SER A 16 -30.11 5.56 0.03
N SER A 17 -31.04 6.25 -0.64
CA SER A 17 -30.77 6.92 -1.93
C SER A 17 -29.60 7.92 -1.85
N ILE A 18 -29.37 8.48 -0.66
CA ILE A 18 -28.31 9.43 -0.37
C ILE A 18 -26.92 8.77 -0.42
N THR A 19 -26.73 7.62 0.22
CA THR A 19 -25.41 6.95 0.26
C THR A 19 -24.99 6.38 -1.09
N GLN A 20 -25.94 6.17 -2.00
CA GLN A 20 -25.69 5.73 -3.37
C GLN A 20 -25.36 6.89 -4.33
N SER A 21 -25.59 8.15 -3.93
CA SER A 21 -25.30 9.31 -4.76
C SER A 21 -23.80 9.44 -5.05
N PRO A 22 -23.39 9.53 -6.34
CA PRO A 22 -22.00 9.74 -6.70
C PRO A 22 -21.42 11.04 -6.11
N LEU A 23 -22.23 12.10 -6.06
CA LEU A 23 -21.81 13.39 -5.49
C LEU A 23 -21.53 13.27 -4.00
N PHE A 24 -22.42 12.60 -3.26
CA PHE A 24 -22.23 12.37 -1.82
C PHE A 24 -20.95 11.58 -1.54
N GLN A 25 -20.69 10.52 -2.31
CA GLN A 25 -19.49 9.71 -2.16
C GLN A 25 -18.22 10.50 -2.45
N VAL A 26 -18.22 11.31 -3.52
CA VAL A 26 -17.09 12.18 -3.85
C VAL A 26 -16.85 13.20 -2.74
N VAL A 27 -17.90 13.86 -2.25
CA VAL A 27 -17.79 14.82 -1.14
C VAL A 27 -17.24 14.14 0.12
N CYS A 28 -17.74 12.96 0.50
CA CYS A 28 -17.19 12.23 1.64
C CYS A 28 -15.71 11.90 1.44
N VAL A 29 -15.33 11.35 0.28
CA VAL A 29 -13.92 11.04 0.00
C VAL A 29 -13.05 12.30 0.04
N LEU A 30 -13.53 13.43 -0.47
CA LEU A 30 -12.81 14.71 -0.42
C LEU A 30 -12.68 15.26 1.00
N LEU A 31 -13.71 15.14 1.84
CA LEU A 31 -13.64 15.52 3.26
C LEU A 31 -12.66 14.64 4.02
N LEU A 32 -12.68 13.33 3.75
CA LEU A 32 -11.73 12.36 4.31
C LEU A 32 -10.29 12.64 3.85
N ALA A 33 -10.11 13.03 2.58
CA ALA A 33 -8.83 13.46 2.03
C ALA A 33 -8.33 14.75 2.69
N ALA A 34 -9.22 15.74 2.86
CA ALA A 34 -8.90 17.00 3.53
C ALA A 34 -8.50 16.75 4.99
N TRP A 35 -9.17 15.83 5.68
CA TRP A 35 -8.80 15.40 7.02
C TRP A 35 -7.41 14.74 7.05
N LEU A 36 -7.13 13.80 6.15
CA LEU A 36 -5.80 13.16 6.07
C LEU A 36 -4.70 14.20 5.86
N LEU A 37 -4.94 15.17 4.97
CA LEU A 37 -4.04 16.27 4.63
C LEU A 37 -3.98 17.38 5.70
N GLY A 38 -4.73 17.26 6.80
CA GLY A 38 -4.69 18.23 7.90
C GLY A 38 -5.25 19.61 7.56
N ILE A 39 -5.99 19.73 6.45
CA ILE A 39 -6.55 21.01 5.94
C ILE A 39 -7.64 21.57 6.88
N ASP A 40 -8.23 20.72 7.72
CA ASP A 40 -9.28 21.08 8.68
C ASP A 40 -8.81 21.23 10.14
N GLY A 41 -7.50 21.08 10.41
CA GLY A 41 -6.94 21.24 11.76
C GLY A 41 -7.20 20.07 12.73
N GLY A 42 -7.38 18.85 12.23
CA GLY A 42 -7.88 17.66 12.96
C GLY A 42 -7.07 17.09 14.15
N TRP A 43 -7.39 17.60 15.34
CA TRP A 43 -7.63 17.02 16.69
C TRP A 43 -7.08 15.68 17.23
N PHE A 44 -6.32 14.84 16.52
CA PHE A 44 -5.71 13.65 17.17
C PHE A 44 -4.22 13.43 16.87
N PHE A 45 -3.68 14.05 15.81
CA PHE A 45 -2.23 14.04 15.51
C PHE A 45 -1.67 15.43 15.17
N GLY A 46 -2.35 16.49 15.63
CA GLY A 46 -1.93 17.89 15.48
C GLY A 46 -2.62 18.64 14.33
N PRO A 47 -2.72 19.98 14.42
CA PRO A 47 -3.16 20.83 13.32
C PRO A 47 -2.07 20.87 12.25
N ASP A 48 -2.39 20.76 10.96
CA ASP A 48 -1.44 20.87 9.83
C ASP A 48 -0.27 19.84 9.80
N LEU A 49 0.07 19.34 8.60
CA LEU A 49 1.18 18.38 8.38
C LEU A 49 2.54 18.91 8.87
N GLY A 50 2.71 20.24 8.92
CA GLY A 50 3.96 20.91 9.27
C GLY A 50 4.07 21.40 10.71
N ALA A 51 3.07 21.23 11.58
CA ALA A 51 3.10 21.90 12.90
C ALA A 51 4.05 21.27 13.92
N LEU A 52 4.36 19.99 13.78
CA LEU A 52 5.34 19.30 14.62
C LEU A 52 6.65 19.16 13.86
N GLY A 53 7.77 19.30 14.58
CA GLY A 53 9.09 18.91 14.05
C GLY A 53 9.13 17.44 13.65
N LEU A 54 10.23 17.02 13.01
CA LEU A 54 10.45 15.60 12.69
C LEU A 54 10.78 14.85 13.99
N THR A 55 9.89 13.94 14.40
CA THR A 55 9.91 13.35 15.75
C THR A 55 10.58 11.98 15.81
N ASP A 56 10.69 11.31 14.67
CA ASP A 56 11.28 9.99 14.55
C ASP A 56 12.65 10.03 13.83
N ARG A 57 13.51 9.06 14.13
CA ARG A 57 14.86 8.95 13.55
C ARG A 57 14.80 8.81 12.03
N ASP A 58 13.87 7.99 11.53
CA ASP A 58 13.74 7.74 10.11
C ASP A 58 13.12 8.96 9.41
N GLU A 59 12.26 9.73 10.09
CA GLU A 59 11.75 11.00 9.55
C GLU A 59 12.89 11.97 9.24
N GLY A 60 13.73 12.26 10.25
CA GLY A 60 14.87 13.15 10.08
C GLY A 60 15.86 12.65 9.04
N SER A 61 16.15 11.34 9.04
CA SER A 61 17.08 10.74 8.09
C SER A 61 16.59 10.82 6.64
N ASN A 62 15.29 10.61 6.41
CA ASN A 62 14.74 10.64 5.05
C ASN A 62 14.56 12.07 4.53
N ALA A 63 14.15 13.00 5.41
CA ALA A 63 14.07 14.41 5.12
C ALA A 63 15.44 15.01 4.77
N GLU A 64 16.46 14.74 5.58
CA GLU A 64 17.82 15.27 5.34
C GLU A 64 18.43 14.68 4.06
N ALA A 65 18.28 13.38 3.83
CA ALA A 65 18.76 12.77 2.59
C ALA A 65 18.12 13.39 1.33
N ALA A 66 16.83 13.70 1.39
CA ALA A 66 16.13 14.39 0.30
C ALA A 66 16.55 15.87 0.17
N ARG A 67 16.87 16.54 1.28
CA ARG A 67 17.38 17.90 1.30
C ARG A 67 18.77 17.98 0.65
N GLU A 68 19.69 17.09 1.03
CA GLU A 68 21.03 16.98 0.44
C GLU A 68 20.97 16.61 -1.05
N MET A 69 20.08 15.69 -1.44
CA MET A 69 19.83 15.35 -2.84
C MET A 69 19.39 16.57 -3.67
N LEU A 70 18.51 17.40 -3.10
CA LEU A 70 18.06 18.62 -3.75
C LEU A 70 19.17 19.68 -3.83
N GLU A 71 19.96 19.85 -2.76
CA GLU A 71 21.06 20.82 -2.69
C GLU A 71 22.19 20.48 -3.67
N THR A 72 22.62 19.21 -3.69
CA THR A 72 23.75 18.75 -4.49
C THR A 72 23.39 18.55 -5.96
N GLY A 73 22.12 18.28 -6.26
CA GLY A 73 21.67 17.89 -7.59
C GLY A 73 22.06 16.46 -7.98
N ASP A 74 22.63 15.66 -7.08
CA ASP A 74 22.85 14.23 -7.32
C ASP A 74 21.56 13.45 -7.05
N TRP A 75 20.77 13.27 -8.12
CA TRP A 75 19.53 12.49 -8.08
C TRP A 75 19.74 10.98 -8.07
N ILE A 76 20.99 10.49 -8.08
CA ILE A 76 21.29 9.06 -8.08
C ILE A 76 21.71 8.60 -6.71
N SER A 77 22.65 9.30 -6.04
CA SER A 77 23.31 8.84 -4.81
C SER A 77 22.73 9.53 -3.57
N PRO A 78 21.91 8.85 -2.76
CA PRO A 78 21.44 9.44 -1.51
C PRO A 78 22.61 9.57 -0.52
N THR A 79 22.64 10.69 0.20
CA THR A 79 23.59 10.94 1.28
C THR A 79 22.85 11.21 2.58
N LEU A 80 23.54 11.10 3.71
CA LEU A 80 23.07 11.58 5.01
C LEU A 80 24.25 12.14 5.79
N ASN A 81 24.16 13.41 6.18
CA ASN A 81 25.30 14.21 6.63
C ASN A 81 26.44 14.21 5.59
N TYR A 82 26.07 14.26 4.30
CA TYR A 82 26.97 14.22 3.15
C TYR A 82 27.80 12.94 3.00
N GLU A 83 27.49 11.90 3.76
CA GLU A 83 28.09 10.57 3.62
C GLU A 83 27.16 9.63 2.83
N PRO A 84 27.69 8.71 2.00
CA PRO A 84 26.85 7.81 1.19
C PRO A 84 25.86 6.98 2.02
N ARG A 85 24.58 7.03 1.65
CA ARG A 85 23.49 6.29 2.30
C ARG A 85 22.99 5.17 1.39
N TYR A 86 23.52 3.96 1.57
CA TYR A 86 23.13 2.77 0.80
C TYR A 86 21.93 2.00 1.35
N ALA A 87 21.28 2.52 2.39
CA ALA A 87 20.25 1.78 3.13
C ALA A 87 18.93 1.60 2.36
N LYS A 88 18.56 2.58 1.52
CA LYS A 88 17.27 2.63 0.81
C LYS A 88 17.46 3.12 -0.63
N PRO A 89 16.64 2.66 -1.58
CA PRO A 89 16.65 3.21 -2.92
C PRO A 89 16.04 4.61 -3.01
N ALA A 90 16.28 5.32 -4.11
CA ALA A 90 16.09 6.77 -4.16
C ALA A 90 14.66 7.29 -4.36
N PHE A 91 13.66 6.44 -4.62
CA PHE A 91 12.33 6.90 -5.05
C PHE A 91 11.66 7.86 -4.06
N VAL A 92 11.74 7.55 -2.76
CA VAL A 92 11.12 8.38 -1.72
C VAL A 92 11.84 9.73 -1.62
N TYR A 93 13.17 9.74 -1.77
CA TYR A 93 13.95 10.97 -1.81
C TYR A 93 13.56 11.83 -3.01
N TRP A 94 13.34 11.25 -4.19
CA TRP A 94 12.85 12.00 -5.35
C TRP A 94 11.50 12.68 -5.10
N LEU A 95 10.56 11.99 -4.45
CA LEU A 95 9.26 12.59 -4.12
C LEU A 95 9.42 13.74 -3.12
N ILE A 96 10.23 13.55 -2.08
CA ILE A 96 10.45 14.57 -1.04
C ILE A 96 11.22 15.77 -1.62
N SER A 97 12.31 15.57 -2.36
CA SER A 97 13.07 16.64 -3.02
C SER A 97 12.20 17.41 -4.03
N GLY A 98 11.31 16.72 -4.76
CA GLY A 98 10.32 17.35 -5.61
C GLY A 98 9.33 18.21 -4.82
N SER A 99 8.87 17.72 -3.67
CA SER A 99 8.01 18.48 -2.75
C SER A 99 8.73 19.71 -2.18
N TYR A 100 9.98 19.57 -1.74
CA TYR A 100 10.83 20.68 -1.29
C TYR A 100 11.05 21.74 -2.36
N SER A 101 11.19 21.33 -3.63
CA SER A 101 11.33 22.26 -4.74
C SER A 101 10.08 23.12 -4.97
N LEU A 102 8.88 22.62 -4.60
CA LEU A 102 7.61 23.30 -4.81
C LEU A 102 7.17 24.14 -3.59
N PHE A 103 7.40 23.63 -2.38
CA PHE A 103 6.84 24.19 -1.14
C PHE A 103 7.91 24.68 -0.15
N GLY A 104 9.18 24.62 -0.53
CA GLY A 104 10.31 24.92 0.34
C GLY A 104 10.65 23.76 1.28
N ILE A 105 11.81 23.88 1.94
CA ILE A 105 12.28 22.88 2.91
C ILE A 105 11.60 23.15 4.25
N ASN A 106 10.60 22.33 4.58
CA ASN A 106 9.87 22.34 5.84
C ASN A 106 9.19 20.98 6.08
N GLU A 107 8.65 20.78 7.27
CA GLU A 107 8.03 19.53 7.71
C GLU A 107 6.79 19.17 6.89
N PHE A 108 6.00 20.16 6.47
CA PHE A 108 4.84 19.95 5.59
C PHE A 108 5.29 19.32 4.27
N ALA A 109 6.27 19.94 3.61
CA ALA A 109 6.77 19.48 2.33
C ALA A 109 7.44 18.10 2.45
N ALA A 110 8.08 17.79 3.59
CA ALA A 110 8.67 16.49 3.86
C ALA A 110 7.62 15.36 3.97
N ARG A 111 6.48 15.64 4.62
CA ARG A 111 5.40 14.67 4.87
C ARG A 111 4.37 14.59 3.75
N LEU A 112 4.32 15.59 2.87
CA LEU A 112 3.34 15.65 1.78
C LEU A 112 3.35 14.40 0.89
N PRO A 113 4.50 13.84 0.45
CA PRO A 113 4.51 12.59 -0.32
C PRO A 113 3.80 11.44 0.38
N SER A 114 4.09 11.20 1.66
CA SER A 114 3.45 10.17 2.48
C SER A 114 1.93 10.36 2.57
N ALA A 115 1.48 11.60 2.76
CA ALA A 115 0.05 11.89 2.87
C ALA A 115 -0.68 11.70 1.53
N LEU A 116 -0.04 12.07 0.42
CA LEU A 116 -0.54 11.80 -0.93
C LEU A 116 -0.56 10.30 -1.23
N SER A 117 0.42 9.53 -0.76
CA SER A 117 0.43 8.07 -0.83
C SER A 117 -0.76 7.46 -0.07
N GLY A 118 -1.04 7.94 1.15
CA GLY A 118 -2.23 7.54 1.91
C GLY A 118 -3.53 7.85 1.17
N LEU A 119 -3.65 9.06 0.60
CA LEU A 119 -4.81 9.42 -0.22
C LEU A 119 -4.96 8.51 -1.44
N CYS A 120 -3.86 8.24 -2.15
CA CYS A 120 -3.83 7.33 -3.29
C CYS A 120 -4.33 5.94 -2.89
N LEU A 121 -3.88 5.42 -1.75
CA LEU A 121 -4.29 4.12 -1.22
C LEU A 121 -5.79 4.07 -0.88
N LEU A 122 -6.34 5.12 -0.27
CA LEU A 122 -7.78 5.25 -0.02
C LEU A 122 -8.59 5.19 -1.31
N LEU A 123 -8.15 5.92 -2.34
CA LEU A 123 -8.81 5.94 -3.64
C LEU A 123 -8.74 4.58 -4.34
N LEU A 124 -7.57 3.92 -4.30
CA LEU A 124 -7.39 2.58 -4.84
C LEU A 124 -8.34 1.58 -4.17
N GLN A 125 -8.43 1.61 -2.84
CA GLN A 125 -9.34 0.75 -2.08
C GLN A 125 -10.80 1.04 -2.44
N TYR A 126 -11.21 2.31 -2.46
CA TYR A 126 -12.56 2.69 -2.83
C TYR A 126 -12.93 2.17 -4.23
N VAL A 127 -12.10 2.42 -5.24
CA VAL A 127 -12.35 2.00 -6.62
C VAL A 127 -12.42 0.47 -6.72
N PHE A 128 -11.52 -0.23 -6.05
CA PHE A 128 -11.52 -1.69 -6.02
C PHE A 128 -12.79 -2.24 -5.38
N VAL A 129 -13.08 -1.86 -4.13
CA VAL A 129 -14.23 -2.37 -3.38
C VAL A 129 -15.55 -2.00 -4.05
N ARG A 130 -15.66 -0.79 -4.63
CA ARG A 130 -16.88 -0.34 -5.31
C ARG A 130 -17.30 -1.27 -6.44
N LYS A 131 -16.33 -1.80 -7.18
CA LYS A 131 -16.59 -2.71 -8.30
C LYS A 131 -17.13 -4.07 -7.86
N TRP A 132 -16.80 -4.52 -6.65
CA TRP A 132 -17.14 -5.86 -6.15
C TRP A 132 -18.32 -5.87 -5.17
N ALA A 133 -18.38 -4.89 -4.27
CA ALA A 133 -19.33 -4.85 -3.17
C ALA A 133 -20.28 -3.65 -3.24
N GLY A 134 -20.16 -2.83 -4.29
CA GLY A 134 -20.97 -1.64 -4.48
C GLY A 134 -20.43 -0.43 -3.71
N PRO A 135 -20.97 0.76 -4.01
CA PRO A 135 -20.37 2.02 -3.57
C PRO A 135 -20.52 2.28 -2.07
N THR A 136 -21.61 1.82 -1.44
CA THR A 136 -21.79 1.99 0.01
C THR A 136 -20.73 1.21 0.80
N VAL A 137 -20.49 -0.05 0.44
CA VAL A 137 -19.44 -0.87 1.09
C VAL A 137 -18.05 -0.27 0.84
N ALA A 138 -17.81 0.27 -0.36
CA ALA A 138 -16.56 0.94 -0.68
C ALA A 138 -16.33 2.19 0.19
N LEU A 139 -17.37 2.99 0.42
CA LEU A 139 -17.29 4.14 1.31
C LEU A 139 -16.93 3.71 2.73
N PHE A 140 -17.66 2.74 3.30
CA PHE A 140 -17.36 2.24 4.65
C PHE A 140 -15.97 1.61 4.75
N ALA A 141 -15.55 0.81 3.78
CA ALA A 141 -14.21 0.24 3.76
C ALA A 141 -13.13 1.33 3.73
N SER A 142 -13.36 2.42 3.01
CA SER A 142 -12.42 3.54 2.94
C SER A 142 -12.40 4.36 4.24
N CYS A 143 -13.56 4.55 4.88
CA CYS A 143 -13.62 5.15 6.22
C CYS A 143 -12.90 4.28 7.25
N ILE A 144 -13.05 2.96 7.18
CA ILE A 144 -12.34 2.02 8.07
C ILE A 144 -10.83 2.16 7.89
N LEU A 145 -10.34 2.18 6.64
CA LEU A 145 -8.92 2.38 6.37
C LEU A 145 -8.43 3.75 6.87
N LEU A 146 -9.18 4.82 6.61
CA LEU A 146 -8.77 6.15 7.04
C LEU A 146 -8.74 6.28 8.56
N LEU A 147 -9.69 5.68 9.28
CA LEU A 147 -9.80 5.77 10.74
C LEU A 147 -8.95 4.71 11.46
N ASN A 148 -8.13 3.97 10.73
CA ASN A 148 -7.13 3.07 11.28
C ASN A 148 -5.96 3.89 11.85
N LEU A 149 -5.58 3.64 13.11
CA LEU A 149 -4.54 4.41 13.79
C LEU A 149 -3.17 4.34 13.10
N GLU A 150 -2.76 3.14 12.69
CA GLU A 150 -1.46 2.94 12.02
C GLU A 150 -1.42 3.61 10.65
N PHE A 151 -2.51 3.52 9.89
CA PHE A 151 -2.67 4.22 8.62
C PHE A 151 -2.54 5.74 8.82
N LEU A 152 -3.19 6.31 9.83
CA LEU A 152 -3.11 7.75 10.08
C LEU A 152 -1.70 8.20 10.49
N GLY A 153 -1.06 7.44 11.37
CA GLY A 153 0.30 7.74 11.82
C GLY A 153 1.29 7.67 10.67
N ILE A 154 1.37 6.52 10.00
CA ILE A 154 2.41 6.25 8.98
C ILE A 154 2.28 7.20 7.78
N ASN A 155 1.06 7.52 7.33
CA ASN A 155 0.87 8.43 6.19
C ASN A 155 1.09 9.91 6.55
N ARG A 156 1.36 10.25 7.82
CA ARG A 156 1.73 11.58 8.28
C ARG A 156 3.19 11.67 8.74
N MET A 157 3.98 10.63 8.51
CA MET A 157 5.40 10.59 8.81
C MET A 157 6.23 10.50 7.52
N VAL A 158 7.47 10.98 7.56
CA VAL A 158 8.44 10.88 6.45
C VAL A 158 9.07 9.47 6.41
N LEU A 159 8.28 8.49 6.00
CA LEU A 159 8.65 7.07 5.92
C LEU A 159 8.60 6.55 4.47
N THR A 160 9.16 5.37 4.22
CA THR A 160 9.11 4.70 2.91
C THR A 160 7.87 3.82 2.70
N ASP A 161 7.16 3.56 3.80
CA ASP A 161 6.11 2.56 3.90
C ASP A 161 4.82 2.98 3.18
N PRO A 162 4.36 4.26 3.23
CA PRO A 162 3.21 4.73 2.45
C PRO A 162 3.31 4.39 0.96
N GLU A 163 4.42 4.71 0.31
CA GLU A 163 4.65 4.49 -1.12
C GLU A 163 4.70 3.00 -1.44
N LEU A 164 5.34 2.20 -0.58
CA LEU A 164 5.42 0.76 -0.75
C LEU A 164 4.03 0.13 -0.73
N VAL A 165 3.17 0.54 0.21
CA VAL A 165 1.81 0.00 0.32
C VAL A 165 0.97 0.40 -0.89
N VAL A 166 1.12 1.63 -1.41
CA VAL A 166 0.47 2.04 -2.67
C VAL A 166 0.87 1.13 -3.82
N PHE A 167 2.17 0.92 -4.05
CA PHE A 167 2.62 0.12 -5.20
C PHE A 167 2.29 -1.35 -5.07
N THR A 168 2.43 -1.94 -3.88
CA THR A 168 2.08 -3.34 -3.66
C THR A 168 0.57 -3.59 -3.76
N THR A 169 -0.26 -2.64 -3.29
CA THR A 169 -1.72 -2.69 -3.45
C THR A 169 -2.12 -2.52 -4.91
N LEU A 170 -1.54 -1.55 -5.62
CA LEU A 170 -1.77 -1.33 -7.04
C LEU A 170 -1.40 -2.58 -7.86
N ALA A 171 -0.28 -3.22 -7.51
CA ALA A 171 0.13 -4.49 -8.11
C ALA A 171 -0.93 -5.58 -7.89
N GLY A 172 -1.35 -5.81 -6.64
CA GLY A 172 -2.36 -6.82 -6.30
C GLY A 172 -3.71 -6.59 -6.98
N TYR A 173 -4.23 -5.37 -6.93
CA TYR A 173 -5.50 -5.00 -7.55
C TYR A 173 -5.47 -5.10 -9.08
N SER A 174 -4.37 -4.67 -9.71
CA SER A 174 -4.21 -4.76 -11.15
C SER A 174 -4.10 -6.21 -11.62
N PHE A 175 -3.33 -7.04 -10.91
CA PHE A 175 -3.26 -8.48 -11.15
C PHE A 175 -4.64 -9.14 -11.03
N TRP A 176 -5.35 -8.87 -9.93
CA TRP A 176 -6.68 -9.43 -9.68
C TRP A 176 -7.66 -9.09 -10.80
N HIS A 177 -7.69 -7.82 -11.21
CA HIS A 177 -8.54 -7.34 -12.28
C HIS A 177 -8.13 -7.85 -13.66
N ALA A 178 -6.85 -8.05 -13.92
CA ALA A 178 -6.34 -8.57 -15.18
C ALA A 178 -6.73 -10.05 -15.37
N LEU A 179 -6.73 -10.81 -14.27
CA LEU A 179 -7.00 -12.24 -14.29
C LEU A 179 -8.51 -12.56 -14.42
N HIS A 180 -9.37 -11.81 -13.72
CA HIS A 180 -10.80 -12.12 -13.58
C HIS A 180 -11.72 -11.41 -14.57
N GLN A 181 -11.22 -10.51 -15.40
CA GLN A 181 -12.05 -9.89 -16.43
C GLN A 181 -12.23 -10.81 -17.64
N GLU A 182 -13.46 -10.86 -18.16
CA GLU A 182 -13.81 -11.63 -19.37
C GLU A 182 -12.94 -11.20 -20.56
N GLN A 183 -12.79 -9.89 -20.76
CA GLN A 183 -11.90 -9.32 -21.75
C GLN A 183 -10.48 -9.16 -21.19
N THR A 184 -9.50 -9.68 -21.91
CA THR A 184 -8.09 -9.58 -21.52
C THR A 184 -7.60 -8.15 -21.70
N ARG A 185 -7.41 -7.43 -20.60
CA ARG A 185 -6.83 -6.09 -20.58
C ARG A 185 -5.35 -6.18 -20.22
N ARG A 186 -4.49 -6.41 -21.23
CA ARG A 186 -3.03 -6.59 -21.04
C ARG A 186 -2.36 -5.43 -20.30
N TRP A 187 -2.87 -4.21 -20.44
CA TRP A 187 -2.35 -3.04 -19.73
C TRP A 187 -2.43 -3.19 -18.20
N LEU A 188 -3.40 -3.94 -17.65
CA LEU A 188 -3.48 -4.19 -16.20
C LEU A 188 -2.34 -5.09 -15.71
N PHE A 189 -1.92 -6.07 -16.52
CA PHE A 189 -0.70 -6.83 -16.22
C PHE A 189 0.53 -5.92 -16.33
N ALA A 190 0.57 -4.99 -17.28
CA ALA A 190 1.66 -4.01 -17.36
C ALA A 190 1.73 -3.14 -16.10
N VAL A 191 0.60 -2.64 -15.61
CA VAL A 191 0.52 -1.90 -14.33
C VAL A 191 0.99 -2.77 -13.16
N PHE A 192 0.63 -4.07 -13.12
CA PHE A 192 1.14 -5.00 -12.11
C PHE A 192 2.68 -5.07 -12.10
N TYR A 193 3.32 -5.17 -13.27
CA TYR A 193 4.78 -5.21 -13.37
C TYR A 193 5.43 -3.86 -13.06
N LEU A 194 4.90 -2.76 -13.61
CA LEU A 194 5.43 -1.42 -13.36
C LEU A 194 5.34 -1.04 -11.88
N ALA A 195 4.22 -1.38 -11.22
CA ALA A 195 4.05 -1.15 -9.79
C ALA A 195 5.07 -1.94 -8.96
N MET A 196 5.37 -3.19 -9.31
CA MET A 196 6.45 -3.95 -8.65
C MET A 196 7.83 -3.31 -8.87
N GLY A 197 8.11 -2.77 -10.07
CA GLY A 197 9.33 -2.01 -10.35
C GLY A 197 9.45 -0.74 -9.51
N CYS A 198 8.39 0.05 -9.41
CA CYS A 198 8.35 1.24 -8.55
C CYS A 198 8.49 0.85 -7.06
N GLY A 199 7.79 -0.20 -6.60
CA GLY A 199 7.93 -0.71 -5.24
C GLY A 199 9.36 -1.15 -4.93
N MET A 200 10.08 -1.71 -5.92
CA MET A 200 11.49 -2.03 -5.79
C MET A 200 12.35 -0.78 -5.58
N LEU A 201 12.07 0.30 -6.32
CA LEU A 201 12.73 1.60 -6.12
C LEU A 201 12.31 2.31 -4.82
N VAL A 202 11.30 1.83 -4.09
CA VAL A 202 10.95 2.38 -2.77
C VAL A 202 11.72 1.68 -1.66
N LYS A 203 11.67 0.33 -1.62
CA LYS A 203 12.18 -0.43 -0.46
C LYS A 203 12.96 -1.69 -0.86
N GLY A 204 13.50 -1.73 -2.08
CA GLY A 204 14.28 -2.86 -2.57
C GLY A 204 13.43 -4.08 -2.93
N PRO A 205 14.00 -5.29 -2.91
CA PRO A 205 13.34 -6.51 -3.39
C PRO A 205 11.96 -6.79 -2.74
N VAL A 206 11.71 -6.27 -1.54
CA VAL A 206 10.42 -6.38 -0.83
C VAL A 206 9.25 -5.88 -1.68
N GLY A 207 9.44 -4.83 -2.50
CA GLY A 207 8.40 -4.32 -3.40
C GLY A 207 7.93 -5.32 -4.47
N ILE A 208 8.75 -6.31 -4.80
CA ILE A 208 8.40 -7.43 -5.69
C ILE A 208 7.89 -8.61 -4.88
N ILE A 209 8.57 -8.94 -3.77
CA ILE A 209 8.27 -10.12 -2.96
C ILE A 209 6.84 -10.06 -2.41
N ILE A 210 6.42 -8.93 -1.85
CA ILE A 210 5.11 -8.81 -1.18
C ILE A 210 3.94 -9.12 -2.14
N PRO A 211 3.84 -8.52 -3.34
CA PRO A 211 2.81 -8.91 -4.31
C PRO A 211 2.89 -10.38 -4.72
N LEU A 212 4.11 -10.92 -4.92
CA LEU A 212 4.30 -12.31 -5.34
C LEU A 212 3.90 -13.33 -4.27
N VAL A 213 4.05 -12.99 -2.98
CA VAL A 213 3.56 -13.81 -1.86
C VAL A 213 2.04 -13.97 -1.89
N GLY A 214 1.29 -13.01 -2.46
CA GLY A 214 -0.14 -13.16 -2.73
C GLY A 214 -0.43 -13.89 -4.05
N VAL A 215 0.25 -13.49 -5.12
CA VAL A 215 -0.02 -13.97 -6.50
C VAL A 215 0.32 -15.45 -6.69
N ILE A 216 1.49 -15.90 -6.22
CA ILE A 216 1.99 -17.26 -6.48
C ILE A 216 1.12 -18.31 -5.80
N PRO A 217 0.80 -18.21 -4.48
CA PRO A 217 -0.12 -19.15 -3.85
C PRO A 217 -1.51 -19.09 -4.50
N TYR A 218 -2.00 -17.90 -4.83
CA TYR A 218 -3.30 -17.75 -5.50
C TYR A 218 -3.36 -18.49 -6.84
N LEU A 219 -2.36 -18.31 -7.73
CA LEU A 219 -2.30 -18.99 -9.02
C LEU A 219 -2.18 -20.51 -8.86
N THR A 220 -1.45 -20.96 -7.83
CA THR A 220 -1.26 -22.38 -7.53
C THR A 220 -2.55 -23.03 -7.03
N LEU A 221 -3.21 -22.41 -6.04
CA LEU A 221 -4.45 -22.91 -5.46
C LEU A 221 -5.61 -22.90 -6.46
N THR A 222 -5.67 -21.88 -7.33
CA THR A 222 -6.72 -21.77 -8.36
C THR A 222 -6.37 -22.44 -9.68
N ARG A 223 -5.15 -22.99 -9.82
CA ARG A 223 -4.61 -23.62 -11.05
C ARG A 223 -4.69 -22.70 -12.28
N GLN A 224 -4.57 -21.39 -12.09
CA GLN A 224 -4.69 -20.39 -13.16
C GLN A 224 -3.37 -20.03 -13.85
N TRP A 225 -2.30 -20.80 -13.62
CA TRP A 225 -0.99 -20.60 -14.26
C TRP A 225 -1.08 -20.51 -15.78
N GLY A 226 -1.84 -21.38 -16.45
CA GLY A 226 -2.00 -21.34 -17.91
C GLY A 226 -2.64 -20.02 -18.41
N THR A 227 -3.62 -19.51 -17.67
CA THR A 227 -4.25 -18.21 -17.97
C THR A 227 -3.24 -17.07 -17.79
N PHE A 228 -2.46 -17.10 -16.71
CA PHE A 228 -1.43 -16.11 -16.45
C PHE A 228 -0.32 -16.12 -17.51
N TRP A 229 0.20 -17.29 -17.91
CA TRP A 229 1.21 -17.38 -18.96
C TRP A 229 0.70 -16.88 -20.32
N ARG A 230 -0.55 -17.20 -20.67
CA ARG A 230 -1.16 -16.76 -21.95
C ARG A 230 -1.51 -15.28 -21.99
N ARG A 231 -2.04 -14.73 -20.90
CA ARG A 231 -2.59 -13.35 -20.86
C ARG A 231 -1.65 -12.34 -20.22
N GLY A 232 -0.84 -12.78 -19.26
CA GLY A 232 -0.02 -11.96 -18.39
C GLY A 232 1.41 -11.73 -18.87
N PHE A 233 1.86 -12.36 -19.95
CA PHE A 233 3.17 -12.10 -20.58
C PHE A 233 4.36 -11.98 -19.59
N PRO A 234 4.54 -12.94 -18.65
CA PRO A 234 5.45 -12.77 -17.52
C PRO A 234 6.90 -12.47 -17.91
N LEU A 235 7.40 -13.01 -19.03
CA LEU A 235 8.76 -12.71 -19.52
C LEU A 235 8.93 -11.23 -19.88
N LEU A 236 7.97 -10.67 -20.62
CA LEU A 236 7.96 -9.22 -20.90
C LEU A 236 7.68 -8.42 -19.62
N GLY A 237 6.91 -8.98 -18.68
CA GLY A 237 6.69 -8.40 -17.36
C GLY A 237 7.97 -8.22 -16.55
N ILE A 238 8.86 -9.22 -16.55
CA ILE A 238 10.19 -9.11 -15.93
C ILE A 238 10.99 -7.96 -16.57
N LEU A 239 10.92 -7.83 -17.90
CA LEU A 239 11.57 -6.72 -18.60
C LEU A 239 10.97 -5.35 -18.21
N LEU A 240 9.66 -5.26 -17.97
CA LEU A 240 9.02 -4.02 -17.48
C LEU A 240 9.47 -3.67 -16.06
N VAL A 241 9.56 -4.65 -15.15
CA VAL A 241 10.11 -4.44 -13.80
C VAL A 241 11.55 -3.94 -13.90
N ALA A 242 12.37 -4.61 -14.71
CA ALA A 242 13.77 -4.24 -14.93
C ALA A 242 13.91 -2.86 -15.57
N ALA A 243 13.08 -2.52 -16.56
CA ALA A 243 13.12 -1.21 -17.21
C ALA A 243 12.86 -0.05 -16.25
N VAL A 244 12.04 -0.27 -15.21
CA VAL A 244 11.78 0.72 -14.16
C VAL A 244 12.91 0.73 -13.13
N ALA A 245 13.23 -0.42 -12.55
CA ALA A 245 14.11 -0.47 -11.38
C ALA A 245 15.61 -0.48 -11.76
N ALA A 246 16.00 -1.27 -12.74
CA ALA A 246 17.41 -1.54 -13.05
C ALA A 246 18.25 -0.28 -13.35
N PRO A 247 17.76 0.77 -14.04
CA PRO A 247 18.57 1.95 -14.32
C PRO A 247 19.21 2.55 -13.07
N TRP A 248 18.44 2.72 -11.99
CA TRP A 248 18.97 3.30 -10.76
C TRP A 248 19.98 2.35 -10.07
N TYR A 249 19.66 1.06 -9.97
CA TYR A 249 20.56 0.06 -9.37
C TYR A 249 21.88 -0.07 -10.13
N VAL A 250 21.83 -0.05 -11.47
CA VAL A 250 23.01 -0.11 -12.33
C VAL A 250 23.86 1.13 -12.13
N MET A 251 23.27 2.31 -12.10
CA MET A 251 24.00 3.56 -11.86
C MET A 251 24.64 3.59 -10.47
N MET A 252 23.91 3.19 -9.42
CA MET A 252 24.48 3.07 -8.07
C MET A 252 25.68 2.13 -8.02
N PHE A 253 25.60 0.98 -8.69
CA PHE A 253 26.72 0.04 -8.77
C PHE A 253 27.89 0.61 -9.58
N GLN A 254 27.63 1.32 -10.68
CA GLN A 254 28.69 1.93 -11.49
C GLN A 254 29.44 3.05 -10.76
N ILE A 255 28.75 3.83 -9.93
CA ILE A 255 29.33 4.95 -9.17
C ILE A 255 30.05 4.46 -7.91
N HIS A 256 29.41 3.58 -7.13
CA HIS A 256 29.85 3.21 -5.77
C HIS A 256 30.46 1.80 -5.67
N GLY A 257 30.33 0.98 -6.72
CA GLY A 257 30.97 -0.33 -6.83
C GLY A 257 30.67 -1.30 -5.69
N GLU A 258 31.74 -1.94 -5.21
CA GLU A 258 31.72 -2.94 -4.12
C GLU A 258 31.09 -2.40 -2.82
N ALA A 259 31.29 -1.11 -2.50
CA ALA A 259 30.77 -0.52 -1.26
C ALA A 259 29.24 -0.54 -1.21
N TYR A 260 28.60 -0.17 -2.33
CA TYR A 260 27.15 -0.27 -2.48
C TYR A 260 26.67 -1.72 -2.45
N TRP A 261 27.37 -2.61 -3.16
CA TRP A 261 26.99 -4.02 -3.24
C TRP A 261 27.01 -4.70 -1.86
N ALA A 262 28.08 -4.52 -1.09
CA ALA A 262 28.19 -5.05 0.27
C ALA A 262 27.07 -4.52 1.18
N ALA A 263 26.78 -3.22 1.10
CA ALA A 263 25.71 -2.60 1.88
C ALA A 263 24.31 -3.09 1.46
N ALA A 264 24.05 -3.25 0.16
CA ALA A 264 22.78 -3.77 -0.35
C ALA A 264 22.54 -5.22 0.11
N GLN A 265 23.58 -6.05 0.11
CA GLN A 265 23.52 -7.42 0.64
C GLN A 265 23.25 -7.43 2.15
N ALA A 266 23.94 -6.59 2.92
CA ALA A 266 23.73 -6.48 4.36
C ALA A 266 22.31 -6.01 4.70
N ASN A 267 21.80 -5.00 3.98
CA ASN A 267 20.47 -4.43 4.22
C ASN A 267 19.31 -5.30 3.70
N THR A 268 19.58 -6.29 2.84
CA THR A 268 18.56 -7.22 2.35
C THR A 268 18.65 -8.57 3.07
N THR A 269 19.73 -9.30 2.81
CA THR A 269 19.91 -10.68 3.30
C THR A 269 20.34 -10.69 4.76
N GLY A 270 21.24 -9.76 5.15
CA GLY A 270 21.72 -9.65 6.53
C GLY A 270 20.60 -9.36 7.51
N ARG A 271 19.77 -8.35 7.22
CA ARG A 271 18.60 -7.97 8.03
C ARG A 271 17.49 -9.03 8.06
N PHE A 272 17.33 -9.83 7.01
CA PHE A 272 16.33 -10.90 6.97
C PHE A 272 16.75 -12.11 7.83
N MET A 273 18.04 -12.48 7.80
CA MET A 273 18.55 -13.67 8.47
C MET A 273 18.90 -13.43 9.94
N ASN A 274 19.27 -12.20 10.32
CA ASN A 274 19.70 -11.87 11.67
C ASN A 274 19.02 -10.59 12.17
N PRO A 275 18.49 -10.57 13.41
CA PRO A 275 18.02 -9.34 14.05
C PRO A 275 19.17 -8.31 14.11
N MET A 276 18.96 -7.11 13.60
CA MET A 276 19.92 -6.00 13.65
C MET A 276 19.35 -4.84 14.47
N GLU A 277 20.22 -3.98 15.01
CA GLU A 277 19.82 -2.77 15.76
C GLU A 277 18.88 -3.05 16.96
N GLY A 278 18.97 -4.24 17.60
CA GLY A 278 18.13 -4.57 18.77
C GLY A 278 16.67 -4.93 18.46
N HIS A 279 16.29 -5.05 17.18
CA HIS A 279 14.93 -5.39 16.73
C HIS A 279 14.64 -6.90 16.84
N GLY A 280 14.90 -7.50 18.02
CA GLY A 280 14.46 -8.85 18.34
C GLY A 280 12.98 -8.87 18.72
N GLY A 281 12.21 -9.81 18.17
CA GLY A 281 10.80 -9.99 18.49
C GLY A 281 10.43 -11.46 18.57
N THR A 282 9.32 -11.77 19.22
CA THR A 282 8.74 -13.12 19.19
C THR A 282 7.90 -13.30 17.93
N LEU A 283 7.50 -14.54 17.60
CA LEU A 283 6.53 -14.80 16.53
C LEU A 283 5.21 -14.02 16.72
N LEU A 284 4.89 -13.65 17.97
CA LEU A 284 3.68 -12.92 18.32
C LEU A 284 3.86 -11.40 18.32
N PHE A 285 5.04 -10.88 18.00
CA PHE A 285 5.34 -9.44 18.01
C PHE A 285 4.31 -8.61 17.22
N TYR A 286 3.91 -9.10 16.03
CA TYR A 286 2.97 -8.38 15.17
C TYR A 286 1.51 -8.47 15.65
N VAL A 287 1.16 -9.39 16.56
CA VAL A 287 -0.22 -9.50 17.05
C VAL A 287 -0.69 -8.22 17.76
N PRO A 288 -0.02 -7.72 18.81
CA PRO A 288 -0.41 -6.46 19.44
C PRO A 288 -0.25 -5.26 18.52
N VAL A 289 0.80 -5.23 17.68
CA VAL A 289 1.03 -4.13 16.72
C VAL A 289 -0.17 -4.01 15.77
N LEU A 290 -0.60 -5.11 15.15
CA LEU A 290 -1.74 -5.10 14.23
C LEU A 290 -3.06 -4.80 14.96
N LEU A 291 -3.26 -5.26 16.20
CA LEU A 291 -4.48 -4.97 16.96
C LEU A 291 -4.58 -3.50 17.36
N ILE A 292 -3.46 -2.89 17.78
CA ILE A 292 -3.39 -1.47 18.14
C ILE A 292 -3.46 -0.60 16.88
N GLY A 293 -2.68 -0.94 15.85
CA GLY A 293 -2.69 -0.23 14.57
C GLY A 293 -4.06 -0.26 13.90
N PHE A 294 -4.74 -1.41 13.95
CA PHE A 294 -6.10 -1.58 13.42
C PHE A 294 -7.21 -1.09 14.36
N PHE A 295 -6.89 -0.54 15.52
CA PHE A 295 -7.88 0.14 16.38
C PHE A 295 -8.47 1.36 15.63
N PRO A 296 -9.77 1.69 15.81
CA PRO A 296 -10.77 1.03 16.68
C PRO A 296 -11.40 -0.24 16.10
N TRP A 297 -11.08 -0.59 14.85
CA TRP A 297 -11.72 -1.68 14.12
C TRP A 297 -11.34 -3.07 14.61
N SER A 298 -10.20 -3.20 15.29
CA SER A 298 -9.77 -4.43 15.95
C SER A 298 -10.78 -4.96 16.97
N ALA A 299 -11.59 -4.08 17.58
CA ALA A 299 -12.69 -4.46 18.48
C ALA A 299 -13.79 -5.32 17.79
N PHE A 300 -13.93 -5.21 16.47
CA PHE A 300 -14.90 -5.97 15.69
C PHE A 300 -14.34 -7.31 15.17
N LEU A 301 -13.03 -7.57 15.29
CA LEU A 301 -12.41 -8.80 14.79
C LEU A 301 -13.04 -10.08 15.37
N PRO A 302 -13.35 -10.20 16.67
CA PRO A 302 -14.00 -11.41 17.19
C PRO A 302 -15.34 -11.71 16.50
N PHE A 303 -16.15 -10.67 16.26
CA PHE A 303 -17.42 -10.81 15.55
C PHE A 303 -17.23 -11.22 14.09
N VAL A 304 -16.26 -10.59 13.39
CA VAL A 304 -15.94 -10.90 11.99
C VAL A 304 -15.41 -12.34 11.86
N VAL A 305 -14.53 -12.77 12.76
CA VAL A 305 -14.00 -14.15 12.80
C VAL A 305 -15.12 -15.15 13.04
N TYR A 306 -16.00 -14.89 14.01
CA TYR A 306 -17.16 -15.75 14.29
C TYR A 306 -18.08 -15.90 13.07
N GLN A 307 -18.46 -14.78 12.43
CA GLN A 307 -19.31 -14.80 11.23
C GLN A 307 -18.63 -15.51 10.05
N THR A 308 -17.33 -15.31 9.87
CA THR A 308 -16.54 -15.97 8.81
C THR A 308 -16.47 -17.47 9.05
N PHE A 309 -16.22 -17.90 10.29
CA PHE A 309 -16.20 -19.32 10.67
C PHE A 309 -17.56 -19.99 10.46
N LYS A 310 -18.66 -19.31 10.84
CA LYS A 310 -20.02 -19.80 10.61
C LYS A 310 -20.30 -20.00 9.12
N ARG A 311 -19.93 -19.04 8.27
CA ARG A 311 -20.07 -19.13 6.81
C ARG A 311 -19.20 -20.22 6.20
N TRP A 312 -17.96 -20.35 6.65
CA TRP A 312 -17.04 -21.39 6.22
C TRP A 312 -17.57 -22.78 6.55
N LYS A 313 -18.08 -22.98 7.77
CA LYS A 313 -18.71 -24.25 8.17
C LYS A 313 -19.94 -24.58 7.31
N ALA A 314 -20.82 -23.60 7.07
CA ALA A 314 -21.98 -23.78 6.20
C ALA A 314 -21.57 -24.21 4.77
N PHE A 315 -20.58 -23.53 4.19
CA PHE A 315 -20.03 -23.87 2.86
C PHE A 315 -19.57 -25.33 2.77
N TRP A 316 -18.81 -25.82 3.76
CA TRP A 316 -18.35 -27.22 3.78
C TRP A 316 -19.45 -28.23 4.08
N GLN A 317 -20.54 -27.80 4.70
CA GLN A 317 -21.72 -28.63 4.98
C GLN A 317 -22.71 -28.68 3.80
N GLY A 318 -22.38 -28.08 2.65
CA GLY A 318 -23.27 -28.02 1.48
C GLY A 318 -24.49 -27.11 1.69
N GLN A 319 -24.55 -26.41 2.82
CA GLN A 319 -25.51 -25.34 3.04
C GLN A 319 -24.94 -24.13 2.31
N GLY A 320 -25.48 -23.83 1.13
CA GLY A 320 -25.13 -22.61 0.38
C GLY A 320 -25.14 -21.38 1.29
N PRO A 321 -24.51 -20.26 0.87
CA PRO A 321 -24.39 -19.07 1.72
C PRO A 321 -25.76 -18.75 2.32
N VAL A 322 -25.85 -18.79 3.66
CA VAL A 322 -27.09 -18.55 4.40
C VAL A 322 -27.55 -17.14 4.07
N THR A 323 -28.37 -17.00 3.03
CA THR A 323 -29.07 -15.76 2.70
C THR A 323 -30.07 -15.55 3.81
N GLN A 324 -29.85 -14.48 4.56
CA GLN A 324 -30.53 -14.15 5.80
C GLN A 324 -31.97 -13.65 5.55
N GLU A 325 -32.72 -14.28 4.63
CA GLU A 325 -34.12 -13.96 4.35
C GLU A 325 -35.11 -14.75 5.22
N GLN A 326 -34.66 -15.73 6.02
CA GLN A 326 -35.58 -16.62 6.77
C GLN A 326 -35.86 -16.20 8.23
N HIS A 327 -35.60 -14.95 8.64
CA HIS A 327 -35.89 -14.50 10.02
C HIS A 327 -36.72 -13.20 10.09
N LEU A 328 -37.53 -12.92 9.08
CA LEU A 328 -38.58 -11.90 9.15
C LEU A 328 -39.92 -12.54 8.76
N GLU A 329 -40.42 -13.41 9.63
CA GLU A 329 -41.85 -13.64 9.84
C GLU A 329 -42.18 -13.39 11.32
#